data_AF-A0A8X7CHE3-F1
#
_entry.id   AF-A0A8X7CHE3-F1
#
_cell.length_a   1.000
_cell.length_b   1.000
_cell.length_c   1.000
_cell.angle_alpha   90.00
_cell.angle_beta   90.00
_cell.angle_gamma   90.00
#
_symmetry.space_group_name_H-M   'P 1'
#
loop_
_entity.id
_entity.type
_entity.pdbx_description
1 polymer ?
#
loop_
_entity_poly.entity_id
_entity_poly.type
_entity_poly.pdbx_seq_one_letter_code
_entity_poly.pdbx_strand_id
1 'polypeptide(L)'
;MVWNSKSDTLNFKVSVKEKTIYTKREVLSTIAKLYDLFGLIGPVITKSKIFLQKLWLEKINWDDSLPNILYIEWNNFVSSLKTIEYISINRYLLTGNSERIILLGYCDASIAAYGAVVYLRNYCENYTPTTKLLASKSRVTPLKTISIPRLELCSCLLLSQL
;
A
#
# COMPACT_ATOMS: atom_id res chain seq x y z
N MET A 1 8.10 -6.52 -5.61
CA MET A 1 7.38 -7.81 -5.66
C MET A 1 8.20 -8.84 -6.44
N VAL A 2 8.22 -10.10 -6.02
CA VAL A 2 8.93 -11.23 -6.66
C VAL A 2 8.01 -12.45 -6.67
N TRP A 3 7.91 -13.15 -7.80
CA TRP A 3 7.17 -14.40 -7.91
C TRP A 3 8.06 -15.59 -7.51
N ASN A 4 7.57 -16.45 -6.62
CA ASN A 4 8.14 -17.74 -6.32
C ASN A 4 7.41 -18.82 -7.12
N SER A 5 8.05 -19.35 -8.16
CA SER A 5 7.46 -20.35 -9.05
C SER A 5 7.22 -21.72 -8.40
N LYS A 6 7.98 -22.08 -7.35
CA LYS A 6 7.85 -23.38 -6.68
C LYS A 6 6.58 -23.46 -5.83
N SER A 7 6.28 -22.39 -5.09
CA SER A 7 5.09 -22.30 -4.23
C SER A 7 3.91 -21.58 -4.89
N ASP A 8 4.13 -21.02 -6.09
CA ASP A 8 3.21 -20.14 -6.79
C ASP A 8 2.70 -18.93 -5.95
N THR A 9 3.62 -18.28 -5.25
CA THR A 9 3.32 -17.12 -4.38
C THR A 9 3.97 -15.83 -4.85
N LEU A 10 3.31 -14.71 -4.58
CA LEU A 10 3.85 -13.36 -4.68
C LEU A 10 4.46 -12.98 -3.33
N ASN A 11 5.76 -12.70 -3.33
CA ASN A 11 6.53 -12.31 -2.17
C ASN A 11 7.08 -10.88 -2.36
N PHE A 12 7.59 -10.29 -1.27
CA PHE A 12 8.20 -8.97 -1.29
C PHE A 12 9.66 -9.06 -0.86
N LYS A 13 10.51 -8.27 -1.52
CA LYS A 13 11.93 -8.11 -1.16
C LYS A 13 12.20 -6.63 -0.97
N VAL A 14 12.91 -6.29 0.10
CA VAL A 14 13.16 -4.94 0.55
C VAL A 14 14.67 -4.70 0.54
N SER A 15 15.15 -3.92 -0.43
CA SER A 15 16.56 -3.52 -0.55
C SER A 15 16.79 -2.11 0.01
N VAL A 16 16.43 -1.91 1.28
CA VAL A 16 16.58 -0.63 1.97
C VAL A 16 17.57 -0.79 3.12
N LYS A 17 18.53 0.14 3.21
CA LYS A 17 19.50 0.21 4.29
C LYS A 17 19.12 1.33 5.24
N GLU A 18 19.25 1.07 6.53
CA GLU A 18 19.24 2.09 7.56
C GLU A 18 20.43 3.02 7.35
N LYS A 19 20.22 4.31 7.58
CA LYS A 19 21.24 5.36 7.43
C LYS A 19 21.18 6.27 8.63
N THR A 20 22.32 6.89 8.94
CA THR A 20 22.43 7.90 9.99
C THR A 20 21.86 9.26 9.57
N ILE A 21 21.74 9.50 8.26
CA ILE A 21 21.17 10.71 7.67
C ILE A 21 20.27 10.29 6.50
N TYR A 22 19.12 10.93 6.41
CA TYR A 22 18.22 10.83 5.27
C TYR A 22 17.97 12.22 4.69
N THR A 23 17.84 12.30 3.37
CA THR A 23 17.29 13.47 2.67
C THR A 23 15.90 13.19 2.12
N LYS A 24 15.15 14.24 1.76
CA LYS A 24 13.84 14.10 1.10
C LYS A 24 13.94 13.27 -0.21
N ARG A 25 15.03 13.45 -0.97
CA ARG A 25 15.30 12.67 -2.19
C ARG A 25 15.44 11.18 -1.90
N GLU A 26 16.11 10.83 -0.82
CA GLU A 26 16.32 9.42 -0.42
C GLU A 26 15.03 8.78 0.11
N VAL A 27 14.21 9.55 0.83
CA VAL A 27 12.86 9.14 1.24
C VAL A 27 12.05 8.77 0.00
N LEU A 28 11.96 9.66 -0.99
CA LEU A 28 11.26 9.39 -2.25
C LEU A 28 11.83 8.18 -2.99
N SER A 29 13.16 8.06 -3.09
CA SER A 29 13.83 6.91 -3.71
C SER A 29 13.45 5.60 -3.02
N THR A 30 13.37 5.60 -1.70
CA THR A 30 12.97 4.43 -0.91
C THR A 30 11.51 4.05 -1.18
N ILE A 31 10.60 5.03 -1.26
CA ILE A 31 9.19 4.80 -1.61
C ILE A 31 9.08 4.20 -3.01
N ALA A 32 9.84 4.72 -3.98
CA ALA A 32 9.80 4.23 -5.36
C ALA A 32 10.29 2.78 -5.51
N LYS A 33 11.16 2.30 -4.59
CA LYS A 33 11.60 0.89 -4.56
C LYS A 33 10.54 -0.08 -4.06
N LEU A 34 9.53 0.41 -3.32
CA LEU A 34 8.39 -0.40 -2.86
C LEU A 34 7.42 -0.66 -4.02
N TYR A 35 7.83 -1.51 -4.95
CA TYR A 35 7.04 -1.86 -6.12
C TYR A 35 5.92 -2.85 -5.78
N ASP A 36 4.69 -2.42 -6.04
CA ASP A 36 3.44 -3.16 -5.81
C ASP A 36 2.43 -2.86 -6.93
N LEU A 37 2.23 -3.83 -7.81
CA LEU A 37 1.38 -3.67 -9.00
C LEU A 37 -0.11 -3.71 -8.64
N PHE A 38 -0.48 -4.57 -7.68
CA PHE A 38 -1.88 -4.83 -7.33
C PHE A 38 -2.31 -4.10 -6.05
N GLY A 39 -1.42 -3.37 -5.37
CA GLY A 39 -1.75 -2.72 -4.11
C GLY A 39 -1.85 -3.70 -2.94
N LEU A 40 -1.16 -4.85 -2.97
CA LEU A 40 -1.19 -5.84 -1.89
C LEU A 40 -0.55 -5.34 -0.58
N ILE A 41 0.40 -4.41 -0.69
CA ILE A 41 1.02 -3.70 0.44
C ILE A 41 0.62 -2.22 0.45
N GLY A 42 -0.56 -1.90 -0.12
CA GLY A 42 -1.13 -0.56 -0.21
C GLY A 42 -1.02 0.26 1.09
N PRO A 43 -1.32 -0.29 2.29
CA PRO A 43 -1.19 0.45 3.55
C PRO A 43 0.25 0.94 3.83
N VAL A 44 1.26 0.12 3.52
CA VAL A 44 2.68 0.47 3.71
C VAL A 44 3.06 1.63 2.81
N ILE A 45 2.72 1.54 1.53
CA ILE A 45 3.03 2.58 0.53
C ILE A 45 2.26 3.87 0.84
N THR A 46 1.04 3.77 1.36
CA THR A 46 0.23 4.93 1.74
C THR A 46 0.89 5.67 2.89
N LYS A 47 1.31 4.96 3.94
CA LYS A 47 2.00 5.55 5.09
C LYS A 47 3.28 6.29 4.68
N SER A 48 4.06 5.71 3.76
CA SER A 48 5.28 6.35 3.27
C SER A 48 5.00 7.58 2.41
N LYS A 49 3.96 7.56 1.57
CA LYS A 49 3.53 8.73 0.78
C LYS A 49 2.98 9.86 1.68
N ILE A 50 2.27 9.55 2.75
CA ILE A 50 1.84 10.53 3.76
C ILE A 50 3.07 11.18 4.41
N PHE A 51 4.08 10.40 4.78
CA PHE A 51 5.32 10.94 5.31
C PHE A 51 6.02 11.86 4.30
N LEU A 52 6.10 11.48 3.03
CA LEU A 52 6.65 12.34 1.99
C LEU A 52 5.88 13.67 1.87
N GLN A 53 4.54 13.63 1.95
CA GLN A 53 3.71 14.84 1.98
C GLN A 53 4.04 15.74 3.19
N LYS A 54 4.26 15.16 4.36
CA LYS A 54 4.70 15.89 5.56
C LYS A 54 6.01 16.64 5.30
N LEU A 55 7.01 16.02 4.66
CA LEU A 55 8.26 16.69 4.31
C LEU A 55 8.07 17.86 3.33
N TRP A 56 7.06 17.80 2.46
CA TRP A 56 6.70 18.91 1.58
C TRP A 56 6.11 20.09 2.36
N LEU A 57 5.25 19.82 3.33
CA LEU A 57 4.66 20.83 4.20
C LEU A 57 5.71 21.54 5.07
N GLU A 58 6.71 20.80 5.55
CA GLU A 58 7.86 21.33 6.31
C GLU A 58 8.89 22.07 5.44
N LYS A 59 8.66 22.19 4.12
CA LYS A 59 9.52 22.91 3.17
C LYS A 59 10.99 22.48 3.15
N ILE A 60 11.30 21.24 3.54
CA ILE A 60 12.66 20.68 3.51
C ILE A 60 13.16 20.62 2.06
N ASN A 61 14.39 21.03 1.73
CA ASN A 61 14.87 20.89 0.35
C ASN A 61 15.22 19.43 0.02
N TRP A 62 15.46 19.14 -1.26
CA TRP A 62 15.71 17.78 -1.72
C TRP A 62 16.88 17.08 -1.03
N ASP A 63 17.95 17.83 -0.78
CA ASP A 63 19.24 17.32 -0.32
C ASP A 63 19.56 17.78 1.11
N ASP A 64 18.64 18.47 1.77
CA ASP A 64 18.72 18.80 3.19
C ASP A 64 18.54 17.53 4.04
N SER A 65 19.26 17.48 5.17
CA SER A 65 19.07 16.43 6.16
C SER A 65 17.71 16.57 6.85
N LEU A 66 17.07 15.43 7.13
CA LEU A 66 15.84 15.42 7.91
C LEU A 66 16.09 15.93 9.34
N PRO A 67 15.25 16.84 9.87
CA PRO A 67 15.23 17.17 11.29
C PRO A 67 15.08 15.91 12.15
N ASN A 68 15.67 15.92 13.35
CA ASN A 68 15.79 14.73 14.20
C ASN A 68 14.46 13.99 14.42
N ILE A 69 13.36 14.72 14.64
CA ILE A 69 12.02 14.12 14.85
C ILE A 69 11.57 13.33 13.62
N LEU A 70 11.72 13.90 12.43
CA LEU A 70 11.34 13.27 11.15
C LEU A 70 12.30 12.13 10.79
N TYR A 71 13.58 12.27 11.12
CA TYR A 71 14.56 11.21 11.00
C TYR A 71 14.17 9.98 11.82
N ILE A 72 13.83 10.15 13.11
CA ILE A 72 13.42 9.03 13.99
C ILE A 72 12.17 8.34 13.43
N GLU A 73 11.16 9.13 13.03
CA GLU A 73 9.93 8.61 12.43
C GLU A 73 10.22 7.79 11.16
N TRP A 74 11.03 8.34 10.26
CA TRP A 74 11.40 7.65 9.02
C TRP A 74 12.26 6.42 9.25
N ASN A 75 13.23 6.50 10.16
CA ASN A 75 14.10 5.38 10.48
C ASN A 75 13.30 4.21 11.07
N ASN A 76 12.32 4.50 11.94
CA ASN A 76 11.40 3.48 12.46
C ASN A 76 10.54 2.84 11.35
N PHE A 77 10.11 3.64 10.37
CA PHE A 77 9.43 3.11 9.21
C PHE A 77 10.36 2.17 8.41
N VAL A 78 11.57 2.62 8.09
CA VAL A 78 12.56 1.84 7.32
C VAL A 78 12.95 0.55 8.02
N SER A 79 13.21 0.57 9.33
CA SER A 79 13.57 -0.62 10.11
C SER A 79 12.44 -1.65 10.11
N SER A 80 11.19 -1.20 10.15
CA SER A 80 10.02 -2.07 10.06
C SER A 80 9.78 -2.66 8.65
N LEU A 81 10.31 -2.06 7.58
CA LEU A 81 10.01 -2.49 6.20
C LEU A 81 10.43 -3.94 5.92
N LYS A 82 11.49 -4.45 6.56
CA LYS A 82 11.92 -5.85 6.39
C LYS A 82 10.84 -6.86 6.77
N THR A 83 9.90 -6.48 7.65
CA THR A 83 8.79 -7.37 8.05
C THR A 83 7.85 -7.72 6.89
N ILE A 84 7.83 -6.91 5.83
CA ILE A 84 7.02 -7.16 4.63
C ILE A 84 7.54 -8.38 3.86
N GLU A 85 8.81 -8.76 4.03
CA GLU A 85 9.36 -9.97 3.41
C GLU A 85 8.73 -11.26 3.96
N TYR A 86 8.09 -11.21 5.13
CA TYR A 86 7.33 -12.32 5.68
C TYR A 86 5.94 -12.49 5.02
N ILE A 87 5.52 -11.53 4.20
CA ILE A 87 4.25 -11.60 3.47
C ILE A 87 4.44 -12.49 2.23
N SER A 88 3.66 -13.56 2.17
CA SER A 88 3.54 -14.47 1.05
C SER A 88 2.08 -14.60 0.67
N ILE A 89 1.74 -14.25 -0.58
CA ILE A 89 0.36 -14.24 -1.07
C ILE A 89 0.24 -15.21 -2.23
N ASN A 90 -0.72 -16.14 -2.16
CA ASN A 90 -0.97 -17.07 -3.27
C ASN A 90 -1.36 -16.31 -4.53
N ARG A 91 -0.64 -16.56 -5.64
CA ARG A 91 -0.95 -15.93 -6.93
C ARG A 91 -2.26 -16.45 -7.51
N TYR A 92 -2.54 -17.74 -7.33
CA TYR A 92 -3.81 -18.35 -7.70
C TYR A 92 -4.89 -18.05 -6.65
N LEU A 93 -5.94 -17.37 -7.10
CA LEU A 93 -7.00 -16.87 -6.22
C LEU A 93 -8.12 -17.88 -5.99
N LEU A 94 -8.37 -18.75 -6.95
CA LEU A 94 -9.46 -19.71 -6.84
C LEU A 94 -9.04 -20.92 -6.00
N THR A 95 -10.05 -21.66 -5.54
CA THR A 95 -9.89 -22.92 -4.81
C THR A 95 -10.90 -23.90 -5.38
N GLY A 96 -10.45 -25.10 -5.73
CA GLY A 96 -11.31 -26.14 -6.31
C GLY A 96 -12.01 -25.72 -7.60
N ASN A 97 -13.12 -26.39 -7.90
CA ASN A 97 -13.98 -26.07 -9.03
C ASN A 97 -14.94 -24.95 -8.65
N SER A 98 -14.63 -23.73 -9.09
CA SER A 98 -15.39 -22.53 -8.71
C SER A 98 -16.78 -22.56 -9.34
N GLU A 99 -17.82 -22.55 -8.50
CA GLU A 99 -19.23 -22.49 -8.94
C GLU A 99 -19.69 -21.06 -9.14
N ARG A 100 -19.27 -20.18 -8.22
CA ARG A 100 -19.67 -18.77 -8.22
C ARG A 100 -18.55 -17.89 -7.70
N ILE A 101 -18.25 -16.84 -8.44
CA ILE A 101 -17.26 -15.83 -8.10
C ILE A 101 -17.98 -14.49 -7.91
N ILE A 102 -17.71 -13.82 -6.80
CA ILE A 102 -18.24 -12.49 -6.48
C ILE A 102 -17.06 -11.54 -6.26
N LEU A 103 -17.13 -10.35 -6.85
CA LEU A 103 -16.22 -9.25 -6.53
C LEU A 103 -16.85 -8.36 -5.47
N LEU A 104 -16.13 -8.16 -4.37
CA LEU A 104 -16.56 -7.30 -3.26
C LEU A 104 -15.66 -6.06 -3.23
N GLY A 105 -16.24 -4.92 -3.60
CA GLY A 105 -15.58 -3.62 -3.55
C GLY A 105 -15.85 -2.91 -2.24
N TYR A 106 -14.81 -2.41 -1.59
CA TYR A 106 -14.91 -1.53 -0.43
C TYR A 106 -14.05 -0.28 -0.66
N CYS A 107 -14.48 0.84 -0.12
CA CYS A 107 -13.72 2.08 -0.17
C CYS A 107 -13.97 2.89 1.09
N ASP A 108 -12.95 3.65 1.48
CA ASP A 108 -12.99 4.48 2.68
C ASP A 108 -12.08 5.70 2.50
N ALA A 109 -12.32 6.73 3.29
CA ALA A 109 -11.59 7.98 3.24
C ALA A 109 -11.33 8.59 4.62
N SER A 110 -10.15 9.18 4.76
CA SER A 110 -9.75 9.96 5.92
C SER A 110 -9.15 11.29 5.46
N ILE A 111 -8.87 12.18 6.42
CA ILE A 111 -8.19 13.45 6.17
C ILE A 111 -6.77 13.24 5.59
N ALA A 112 -6.13 12.10 5.85
CA ALA A 112 -4.76 11.82 5.39
C ALA A 112 -4.69 11.10 4.04
N ALA A 113 -5.61 10.18 3.78
CA ALA A 113 -5.65 9.40 2.54
C ALA A 113 -7.04 8.80 2.32
N TYR A 114 -7.33 8.45 1.08
CA TYR A 114 -8.48 7.64 0.70
C TYR A 114 -8.04 6.44 -0.13
N GLY A 115 -8.81 5.36 -0.06
CA GLY A 115 -8.44 4.10 -0.68
C GLY A 115 -9.64 3.27 -1.07
N ALA A 116 -9.39 2.32 -1.98
CA ALA A 116 -10.35 1.37 -2.47
C ALA A 116 -9.69 -0.01 -2.58
N VAL A 117 -10.48 -1.06 -2.36
CA VAL A 117 -10.04 -2.45 -2.38
C VAL A 117 -11.11 -3.33 -3.01
N VAL A 118 -10.68 -4.28 -3.82
CA VAL A 118 -11.54 -5.34 -4.37
C VAL A 118 -11.05 -6.68 -3.85
N TYR A 119 -11.98 -7.43 -3.26
CA TYR A 119 -11.78 -8.82 -2.88
C TYR A 119 -12.50 -9.75 -3.86
N LEU A 120 -11.88 -10.88 -4.16
CA LEU A 120 -12.50 -11.99 -4.86
C LEU A 120 -13.03 -12.97 -3.81
N ARG A 121 -14.34 -13.20 -3.82
CA ARG A 121 -15.01 -14.21 -3.01
C ARG A 121 -15.43 -15.38 -3.89
N ASN A 122 -14.87 -16.55 -3.60
CA ASN A 122 -15.11 -17.77 -4.35
C ASN A 122 -15.98 -18.75 -3.57
N TYR A 123 -16.99 -19.31 -4.22
CA TYR A 123 -17.83 -20.40 -3.74
C TYR A 123 -17.52 -21.65 -4.56
N CYS A 124 -17.28 -22.76 -3.88
CA CYS A 124 -16.96 -24.04 -4.49
C CYS A 124 -17.70 -25.14 -3.73
N GLU A 125 -18.22 -26.13 -4.45
CA GLU A 125 -18.89 -27.29 -3.88
C GLU A 125 -17.97 -27.97 -2.86
N ASN A 126 -18.48 -28.30 -1.67
CA ASN A 126 -17.74 -28.98 -0.60
C ASN A 126 -16.56 -28.20 0.02
N TYR A 127 -16.38 -26.92 -0.31
CA TYR A 127 -15.38 -26.05 0.33
C TYR A 127 -16.03 -24.84 1.02
N THR A 128 -15.37 -24.36 2.07
CA THR A 128 -15.75 -23.09 2.68
C THR A 128 -15.48 -21.93 1.70
N PRO A 129 -16.40 -20.96 1.58
CA PRO A 129 -16.18 -19.82 0.70
C PRO A 129 -14.90 -19.07 1.08
N THR A 130 -14.01 -18.86 0.11
CA THR A 130 -12.75 -18.15 0.35
C THR A 130 -12.87 -16.71 -0.11
N THR A 131 -12.22 -15.80 0.61
CA THR A 131 -12.13 -14.38 0.22
C THR A 131 -10.67 -13.98 0.18
N LYS A 132 -10.20 -13.52 -0.98
CA LYS A 132 -8.81 -13.12 -1.19
C LYS A 132 -8.76 -11.70 -1.76
N LEU A 133 -7.77 -10.94 -1.33
CA LEU A 133 -7.49 -9.61 -1.89
C LEU A 133 -7.09 -9.75 -3.36
N LEU A 134 -7.83 -9.08 -4.26
CA LEU A 134 -7.53 -9.06 -5.69
C LEU A 134 -6.65 -7.85 -6.03
N ALA A 135 -7.11 -6.66 -5.65
CA ALA A 135 -6.39 -5.41 -5.89
C ALA A 135 -6.79 -4.34 -4.87
N SER A 136 -5.90 -3.37 -4.64
CA SER A 136 -6.21 -2.14 -3.93
C SER A 136 -5.49 -0.94 -4.55
N LYS A 137 -6.00 0.24 -4.27
CA LYS A 137 -5.38 1.50 -4.69
C LYS A 137 -5.66 2.56 -3.64
N SER A 138 -4.70 3.43 -3.44
CA SER A 138 -4.81 4.53 -2.49
C SER A 138 -4.23 5.82 -3.06
N ARG A 139 -4.72 6.94 -2.53
CA ARG A 139 -4.23 8.28 -2.83
C ARG A 139 -4.11 9.06 -1.52
N VAL A 140 -3.02 9.78 -1.37
CA VAL A 140 -2.88 10.78 -0.31
C VAL A 140 -3.80 11.95 -0.64
N THR A 141 -4.45 12.49 0.38
CA THR A 141 -5.37 13.63 0.20
C THR A 141 -4.61 14.85 -0.32
N PRO A 142 -5.23 15.67 -1.18
CA PRO A 142 -4.65 16.96 -1.56
C PRO A 142 -4.42 17.86 -0.34
N LEU A 143 -3.41 18.73 -0.41
CA LEU A 143 -3.14 19.72 0.65
C LEU A 143 -4.26 20.75 0.81
N LYS A 144 -4.99 21.02 -0.28
CA LYS A 144 -6.20 21.84 -0.20
C LYS A 144 -7.25 21.07 0.59
N THR A 145 -7.77 21.70 1.64
CA THR A 145 -8.81 21.11 2.48
C THR A 145 -10.02 20.73 1.65
N ILE A 146 -10.41 19.46 1.76
CA ILE A 146 -11.58 18.88 1.15
C ILE A 146 -12.39 18.23 2.29
N SER A 147 -13.71 18.40 2.26
CA SER A 147 -14.60 17.79 3.25
C SER A 147 -14.54 16.26 3.19
N ILE A 148 -14.65 15.59 4.35
CA ILE A 148 -14.66 14.12 4.44
C ILE A 148 -15.68 13.47 3.48
N PRO A 149 -16.94 13.93 3.38
CA PRO A 149 -17.90 13.34 2.42
C PRO A 149 -17.45 13.39 0.97
N ARG A 150 -16.68 14.41 0.58
CA ARG A 150 -16.12 14.52 -0.78
C ARG A 150 -14.95 13.56 -0.97
N LEU A 151 -14.15 13.31 0.06
CA LEU A 151 -13.10 12.30 0.02
C LEU A 151 -13.68 10.88 -0.05
N GLU A 152 -14.80 10.61 0.63
CA GLU A 152 -15.56 9.35 0.49
C GLU A 152 -16.09 9.20 -0.94
N LEU A 153 -16.64 10.25 -1.56
CA LEU A 153 -17.00 10.20 -2.98
C LEU A 153 -15.78 9.96 -3.89
N CYS A 154 -14.61 10.52 -3.56
CA CYS A 154 -13.37 10.24 -4.28
C CYS A 154 -12.91 8.78 -4.10
N SER A 155 -13.13 8.16 -2.94
CA SER A 155 -12.81 6.75 -2.70
C SER A 155 -13.76 5.83 -3.48
N CYS A 156 -15.06 6.16 -3.54
CA CYS A 156 -16.04 5.50 -4.40
C CYS A 156 -15.64 5.58 -5.88
N LEU A 157 -15.25 6.77 -6.35
CA LEU A 157 -14.76 6.94 -7.72
C LEU A 157 -13.51 6.09 -7.97
N LEU A 158 -12.56 6.08 -7.03
CA LEU A 158 -11.37 5.25 -7.11
C LEU A 158 -11.69 3.76 -7.21
N LEU A 159 -12.69 3.29 -6.46
CA LEU A 159 -13.18 1.90 -6.50
C LEU A 159 -13.80 1.55 -7.84
N SER A 160 -14.60 2.47 -8.42
CA SER A 160 -15.23 2.24 -9.73
C SER A 160 -14.23 2.16 -10.90
N GLN A 161 -13.01 2.64 -10.69
CA GLN A 161 -11.92 2.67 -11.68
C GLN A 161 -10.81 1.66 -11.38
N LEU A 162 -11.02 0.78 -10.39
CA LEU A 162 -10.02 -0.17 -9.92
C LEU A 162 -9.84 -1.36 -10.88
#